data_AF-A0A836T1J1-F1
#
_entry.id   AF-A0A836T1J1-F1
#
_cell.length_a   1.000
_cell.length_b   1.000
_cell.length_c   1.000
_cell.angle_alpha   90.00
_cell.angle_beta   90.00
_cell.angle_gamma   90.00
#
_symmetry.space_group_name_H-M   'P 1'
#
loop_
_entity.id
_entity.type
_entity.pdbx_description
1 polymer ?
#
loop_
_entity_poly.entity_id
_entity_poly.type
_entity_poly.pdbx_seq_one_letter_code
_entity_poly.pdbx_strand_id
1 'polypeptide(L)' 'MRYPKNGKFGEFGGKYIPETLVPAIEELEENYLKFKDDKKFKTELNYYLKVYAGRPTPLYYAKNLSEKIGGA' A
#
# COMPACT_ATOMS: atom_id res chain seq x y z
N MET A 1 -1.38 18.94 8.23
CA MET A 1 -0.65 18.86 6.94
C MET A 1 -1.19 17.66 6.17
N ARG A 2 -1.60 17.84 4.90
CA ARG A 2 -2.07 16.74 4.03
C ARG A 2 -0.86 16.23 3.24
N TYR A 3 -0.38 15.04 3.57
CA TYR A 3 0.68 14.33 2.84
C TYR A 3 0.08 13.24 1.95
N PRO A 4 0.77 12.83 0.87
CA PRO A 4 1.99 13.43 0.31
C PRO A 4 1.74 14.77 -0.41
N LYS A 5 2.74 15.66 -0.44
CA LYS A 5 2.73 16.90 -1.27
C LYS A 5 3.72 16.71 -2.43
N ASN A 6 3.24 16.71 -3.67
CA ASN A 6 4.04 16.44 -4.88
C ASN A 6 4.88 15.15 -4.75
N GLY A 7 4.28 14.08 -4.23
CA GLY A 7 4.95 12.80 -4.00
C GLY A 7 5.94 12.75 -2.83
N LYS A 8 6.05 13.82 -2.02
CA LYS A 8 6.95 13.87 -0.86
C LYS A 8 6.23 13.75 0.49
N PHE A 9 6.88 13.08 1.43
CA PHE A 9 6.56 13.04 2.86
C PHE A 9 7.68 13.76 3.62
N GLY A 10 7.43 15.01 4.03
CA GLY A 10 8.50 15.90 4.48
C GLY A 10 9.51 16.15 3.37
N GLU A 11 10.79 15.97 3.67
CA GLU A 11 11.89 16.13 2.71
C GLU A 11 12.12 14.89 1.83
N PHE A 12 11.49 13.76 2.17
CA PHE A 12 11.75 12.46 1.54
C PHE A 12 10.68 12.09 0.50
N GLY A 13 11.07 11.27 -0.48
CA GLY A 13 10.20 10.87 -1.60
C GLY A 13 10.28 11.82 -2.79
N GLY A 14 9.24 11.82 -3.63
CA GLY A 14 9.24 12.49 -4.93
C GLY A 14 9.61 11.55 -6.09
N LYS A 15 9.73 12.10 -7.29
CA LYS A 15 10.01 11.35 -8.53
C LYS A 15 11.39 11.76 -9.04
N TYR A 16 12.42 10.94 -8.82
CA TYR A 16 13.78 11.13 -9.30
C TYR A 16 14.07 10.16 -10.44
N ILE A 17 13.51 10.46 -11.62
CA ILE A 17 13.49 9.58 -12.78
C ILE A 17 13.94 10.34 -14.03
N PRO A 18 14.43 9.65 -15.08
CA PRO A 18 14.61 10.25 -16.39
C PRO A 18 13.31 10.87 -16.93
N GLU A 19 13.44 11.96 -17.69
CA GLU A 19 12.30 12.67 -18.31
C GLU A 19 11.45 11.73 -19.19
N THR A 20 12.09 10.77 -19.85
CA THR A 20 11.43 9.76 -20.67
C THR A 20 10.45 8.85 -19.90
N LEU A 21 10.58 8.77 -18.58
CA LEU A 21 9.67 7.99 -17.72
C LEU A 21 8.56 8.83 -17.08
N VAL A 22 8.62 10.17 -17.17
CA VAL A 22 7.62 11.05 -16.57
C VAL A 22 6.20 10.72 -17.05
N PRO A 23 5.93 10.55 -18.36
CA PRO A 23 4.58 10.27 -18.83
C PRO A 23 3.98 8.99 -18.25
N ALA A 24 4.78 7.91 -18.18
CA ALA A 24 4.32 6.63 -17.65
C ALA A 24 4.00 6.69 -16.14
N ILE A 25 4.76 7.48 -15.38
CA ILE A 25 4.51 7.64 -13.94
C ILE A 25 3.30 8.54 -13.68
N GLU A 26 3.06 9.55 -14.50
CA GLU A 26 1.85 10.38 -14.43
C GLU A 26 0.59 9.57 -14.77
N GLU A 27 0.64 8.77 -15.85
CA GLU A 27 -0.46 7.87 -16.21
C GLU A 27 -0.78 6.86 -15.10
N LEU A 28 0.25 6.30 -14.46
CA LEU A 28 0.07 5.39 -13.32
C LEU A 28 -0.59 6.09 -12.13
N GLU A 29 -0.16 7.30 -11.79
CA GLU A 29 -0.73 8.08 -10.69
C GLU A 29 -2.20 8.44 -10.96
N GLU A 30 -2.52 8.88 -12.18
CA GLU A 30 -3.89 9.18 -12.59
C GLU A 30 -4.79 7.95 -12.44
N ASN A 31 -4.37 6.80 -12.97
CA ASN A 31 -5.14 5.56 -12.88
C ASN A 31 -5.26 5.08 -11.43
N TYR A 32 -4.21 5.18 -10.62
CA TYR A 32 -4.30 4.88 -9.21
C TYR A 32 -5.34 5.76 -8.51
N LEU A 33 -5.30 7.08 -8.72
CA LEU A 33 -6.25 8.02 -8.10
C LEU A 33 -7.70 7.74 -8.52
N LYS A 34 -7.90 7.28 -9.75
CA LYS A 34 -9.21 6.83 -10.26
C LYS A 34 -9.67 5.53 -9.60
N PHE A 35 -8.84 4.50 -9.58
CA PHE A 35 -9.25 3.15 -9.14
C PHE A 35 -9.16 2.92 -7.63
N LYS A 36 -8.35 3.70 -6.90
CA LYS A 36 -8.19 3.55 -5.44
C LYS A 36 -9.50 3.69 -4.66
N ASP A 37 -10.49 4.37 -5.24
CA ASP A 37 -11.83 4.55 -4.64
C ASP A 37 -12.96 3.92 -5.47
N ASP A 38 -12.64 3.28 -6.59
CA ASP A 38 -13.60 2.57 -7.41
C ASP A 38 -14.11 1.31 -6.70
N LYS A 39 -15.43 1.21 -6.56
CA LYS A 39 -16.08 0.11 -5.82
C LYS A 39 -15.88 -1.23 -6.52
N LYS A 40 -15.91 -1.26 -7.86
CA LYS A 40 -15.76 -2.49 -8.64
C LYS A 40 -14.35 -3.05 -8.50
N PHE A 41 -13.34 -2.20 -8.64
CA PHE A 41 -11.94 -2.54 -8.44
C PHE A 41 -11.67 -3.04 -7.02
N LYS A 42 -12.14 -2.32 -5.99
CA LYS A 42 -12.01 -2.78 -4.59
C LYS A 42 -12.65 -4.14 -4.35
N THR A 43 -13.81 -4.39 -4.96
CA THR A 43 -14.53 -5.67 -4.79
C THR A 43 -13.73 -6.82 -5.41
N GLU A 44 -13.19 -6.63 -6.60
CA GLU A 44 -12.37 -7.62 -7.29
C GLU A 44 -11.03 -7.87 -6.56
N LEU A 45 -10.35 -6.81 -6.13
CA LEU A 45 -9.12 -6.92 -5.34
C LEU A 45 -9.37 -7.70 -4.05
N ASN A 46 -10.44 -7.38 -3.32
CA ASN A 46 -10.80 -8.08 -2.09
C ASN A 46 -11.17 -9.54 -2.33
N TYR A 47 -11.81 -9.86 -3.46
CA TYR A 47 -12.07 -11.23 -3.86
C TYR A 47 -10.75 -12.00 -3.98
N TYR A 48 -9.78 -11.52 -4.77
CA TYR A 48 -8.50 -12.20 -4.94
C TYR A 48 -7.66 -12.25 -3.66
N LEU A 49 -7.69 -11.21 -2.83
CA LEU A 49 -7.05 -11.26 -1.52
C LEU A 49 -7.60 -12.42 -0.68
N LYS A 50 -8.91 -12.68 -0.73
CA LYS A 50 -9.56 -13.76 0.02
C LYS A 50 -9.33 -15.13 -0.61
N VAL A 51 -9.62 -15.29 -1.90
CA VAL A 51 -9.70 -16.62 -2.53
C VAL A 51 -8.37 -17.11 -3.10
N TYR A 52 -7.44 -16.21 -3.40
CA TYR A 52 -6.15 -16.55 -4.00
C TYR A 52 -5.01 -16.32 -3.01
N ALA A 53 -4.92 -15.12 -2.41
CA ALA A 53 -3.85 -14.79 -1.47
C ALA A 53 -4.06 -15.31 -0.04
N GLY A 54 -5.24 -15.88 0.27
CA GLY A 54 -5.53 -16.51 1.57
C GLY A 54 -5.75 -15.55 2.73
N ARG A 55 -6.23 -14.32 2.47
CA ARG A 55 -6.52 -13.33 3.52
C ARG A 55 -7.89 -13.57 4.17
N PRO A 56 -8.05 -13.15 5.46
CA PRO A 56 -7.04 -12.55 6.32
C PRO A 56 -6.03 -13.58 6.86
N THR A 57 -4.77 -13.16 7.02
CA THR A 57 -3.78 -13.94 7.77
C THR A 57 -4.12 -13.91 9.26
N PRO A 58 -4.00 -15.04 9.97
CA PRO A 58 -4.22 -15.07 11.40
C PRO A 58 -3.20 -14.20 12.14
N LEU A 59 -3.64 -13.52 13.20
CA LEU A 59 -2.75 -12.86 14.14
C LEU A 59 -2.39 -13.88 15.23
N TYR A 60 -1.17 -14.38 15.20
CA TYR A 60 -0.71 -15.43 16.13
C TYR A 60 -0.13 -14.83 17.41
N TYR A 61 -0.61 -15.32 18.56
CA TYR A 61 -0.04 -14.96 19.85
C TYR A 61 1.16 -15.86 20.19
N ALA A 62 2.37 -15.29 20.12
CA ALA A 62 3.63 -16.00 20.35
C ALA A 62 3.96 -16.14 21.86
N LYS A 63 3.11 -16.87 22.60
CA LYS A 63 3.16 -16.99 24.07
C LYS A 63 4.58 -17.20 24.64
N ASN A 64 5.30 -18.21 24.17
CA ASN A 64 6.62 -18.54 24.70
C ASN A 64 7.65 -17.43 24.47
N LEU A 65 7.58 -16.75 23.32
CA LEU A 65 8.46 -15.63 23.03
C LEU A 65 8.13 -14.44 23.92
N SER A 66 6.83 -14.13 24.07
CA SER A 66 6.36 -13.06 24.95
C SER A 66 6.82 -13.26 26.39
N GLU A 67 6.67 -14.47 26.94
CA GLU A 67 7.15 -14.82 28.29
C GLU A 67 8.67 -14.68 28.42
N LYS A 68 9.43 -15.08 27.40
CA LYS A 68 10.90 -15.02 27.42
C LYS A 68 11.46 -13.59 27.45
N ILE A 69 10.79 -12.62 26.80
CA ILE A 69 11.29 -11.24 26.65
C ILE A 69 10.61 -10.23 27.58
N GLY A 70 9.68 -10.68 28.43
CA GLY A 70 8.97 -9.81 29.37
C GLY A 70 7.73 -9.11 28.81
N GLY A 71 7.22 -9.55 27.67
CA GLY A 71 6.06 -8.93 27.01
C GLY A 71 6.36 -7.57 26.38
N ALA A 72 5.29 -6.85 26.03
CA ALA A 72 5.31 -5.46 25.60
C ALA A 72 4.47 -4.63 26.57
#